data_AF-A0A4P6EIA9-F1
#
_entry.id   AF-A0A4P6EIA9-F1
#
_cell.length_a   1.000
_cell.length_b   1.000
_cell.length_c   1.000
_cell.angle_alpha   90.00
_cell.angle_beta   90.00
_cell.angle_gamma   90.00
#
_symmetry.space_group_name_H-M   'P 1'
#
loop_
_entity.id
_entity.type
_entity.pdbx_description
1 polymer ?
#
loop_
_entity_poly.entity_id
_entity_poly.type
_entity_poly.pdbx_seq_one_letter_code
_entity_poly.pdbx_strand_id
1 'polypeptide(L)' 'MSCADMTMGAFDALAAERSFVLVADHDPVGIRYMLQAERPGASGWEELESGPELWRARVSRTA' A
#
# COMPACT_ATOMS: atom_id res chain seq x y z
N MET A 1 -3.73 6.30 -15.46
CA MET A 1 -3.20 5.25 -14.57
C MET A 1 -3.73 5.53 -13.18
N SER A 2 -4.39 4.57 -12.54
CA SER A 2 -4.97 4.77 -11.20
C SER A 2 -3.88 4.73 -10.12
N CYS A 3 -4.13 5.37 -8.98
CA CYS A 3 -3.30 5.20 -7.77
C CYS A 3 -3.21 3.73 -7.35
N ALA A 4 -4.28 2.97 -7.56
CA ALA A 4 -4.31 1.53 -7.34
C ALA A 4 -3.30 0.80 -8.25
N ASP A 5 -3.33 1.06 -9.57
CA ASP A 5 -2.43 0.41 -10.54
C ASP A 5 -0.95 0.66 -10.18
N MET A 6 -0.61 1.90 -9.80
CA MET A 6 0.74 2.26 -9.39
C MET A 6 1.18 1.53 -8.12
N THR A 7 0.27 1.40 -7.15
CA THR A 7 0.57 0.71 -5.88
C THR A 7 0.79 -0.78 -6.08
N MET A 8 -0.04 -1.43 -6.90
CA MET A 8 0.09 -2.86 -7.20
C MET A 8 1.39 -3.14 -7.96
N GLY A 9 1.70 -2.33 -8.98
CA GLY A 9 2.97 -2.44 -9.70
C GLY A 9 4.20 -2.25 -8.79
N ALA A 10 4.16 -1.26 -7.89
CA ALA A 10 5.23 -1.03 -6.92
C ALA A 10 5.38 -2.22 -5.93
N PHE A 11 4.27 -2.80 -5.48
CA PHE A 11 4.28 -3.95 -4.59
C PHE A 11 4.84 -5.21 -5.26
N ASP A 12 4.42 -5.50 -6.50
CA ASP A 12 4.88 -6.68 -7.22
C ASP A 12 6.40 -6.62 -7.53
N ALA A 13 6.94 -5.42 -7.74
CA ALA A 13 8.37 -5.16 -7.91
C ALA A 13 9.17 -5.15 -6.59
N LEU A 14 8.51 -5.14 -5.44
CA LEU A 14 9.14 -5.04 -4.13
C LEU A 14 9.79 -6.38 -3.73
N ALA A 15 11.06 -6.36 -3.33
CA ALA A 15 11.71 -7.54 -2.76
C ALA A 15 11.08 -7.92 -1.40
N ALA A 16 11.20 -9.20 -1.02
CA ALA A 16 10.78 -9.67 0.30
C ALA A 16 11.41 -8.82 1.43
N GLU A 17 10.65 -8.60 2.50
CA GLU A 17 11.04 -7.80 3.67
C GLU A 17 11.37 -6.33 3.37
N ARG A 18 11.00 -5.84 2.18
CA ARG A 18 11.09 -4.41 1.83
C ARG A 18 9.74 -3.73 1.97
N SER A 19 9.78 -2.39 2.00
CA SER A 19 8.60 -1.55 2.12
C SER A 19 8.75 -0.27 1.31
N PHE A 20 7.62 0.35 0.99
CA PHE A 20 7.54 1.73 0.48
C PHE A 20 6.44 2.48 1.23
N VAL A 21 6.41 3.80 1.06
CA VAL A 21 5.35 4.66 1.60
C VAL A 21 4.40 5.04 0.47
N LEU A 22 3.16 4.61 0.58
CA LEU A 22 2.05 5.12 -0.22
C LEU A 22 1.67 6.49 0.32
N VAL A 23 1.61 7.48 -0.57
CA VAL A 23 1.16 8.84 -0.28
C VAL A 23 -0.04 9.13 -1.18
N ALA A 24 -1.17 9.49 -0.59
CA ALA A 24 -2.42 9.73 -1.29
C ALA A 24 -3.11 11.01 -0.80
N ASP A 25 -3.90 11.62 -1.68
CA ASP A 25 -4.75 12.80 -1.44
C ASP A 25 -6.12 12.44 -0.84
N HIS A 26 -6.40 11.15 -0.65
CA HIS A 26 -7.60 10.61 -0.03
C HIS A 26 -7.27 9.31 0.72
N ASP A 27 -8.22 8.81 1.50
CA ASP A 27 -8.07 7.58 2.27
C ASP A 27 -7.76 6.37 1.36
N PRO A 28 -6.58 5.74 1.50
CA PRO A 28 -6.16 4.63 0.67
C PRO A 28 -6.71 3.26 1.14
N VAL A 29 -7.72 3.22 2.03
CA VAL A 29 -8.31 1.99 2.56
C VAL A 29 -8.74 1.00 1.46
N GLY A 30 -9.22 1.49 0.32
CA GLY A 30 -9.57 0.63 -0.82
C GLY A 30 -8.36 -0.15 -1.37
N ILE A 31 -7.19 0.47 -1.39
CA ILE A 31 -5.94 -0.15 -1.86
C ILE A 31 -5.46 -1.20 -0.84
N ARG A 32 -5.60 -0.93 0.46
CA ARG A 32 -5.33 -1.91 1.52
C ARG A 32 -6.14 -3.19 1.32
N TYR A 33 -7.45 -3.07 1.11
CA TYR A 33 -8.31 -4.24 0.91
C TYR A 33 -7.98 -4.98 -0.39
N MET A 34 -7.64 -4.26 -1.45
CA MET A 34 -7.23 -4.85 -2.73
C MET A 34 -5.95 -5.69 -2.57
N LEU A 35 -4.92 -5.16 -1.90
CA LEU A 35 -3.70 -5.91 -1.59
C LEU A 35 -3.99 -7.19 -0.79
N GLN A 36 -4.84 -7.09 0.24
CA GLN A 36 -5.22 -8.25 1.05
C GLN A 36 -6.00 -9.31 0.26
N ALA A 37 -6.84 -8.90 -0.68
CA ALA A 37 -7.62 -9.80 -1.52
C ALA A 37 -6.77 -10.47 -2.61
N GLU A 38 -5.89 -9.71 -3.27
CA GLU A 38 -5.10 -10.19 -4.41
C GLU A 38 -3.74 -10.81 -4.02
N ARG A 39 -3.21 -10.46 -2.85
CA ARG A 39 -1.92 -10.93 -2.33
C ARG A 39 -2.09 -11.37 -0.86
N PRO A 40 -2.97 -12.35 -0.58
CA PRO A 40 -3.35 -12.73 0.77
C PRO A 40 -2.13 -13.17 1.59
N GLY A 41 -1.95 -12.54 2.75
CA GLY A 41 -0.85 -12.84 3.68
C GLY A 41 0.54 -12.34 3.24
N ALA A 42 0.66 -11.72 2.06
CA ALA A 42 1.94 -11.26 1.52
C ALA A 42 2.23 -9.78 1.80
N SER A 43 1.20 -8.99 2.12
CA SER A 43 1.32 -7.54 2.34
C SER A 43 1.11 -7.16 3.81
N GLY A 44 2.03 -6.39 4.38
CA GLY A 44 1.82 -5.65 5.63
C GLY A 44 1.34 -4.22 5.37
N TRP A 45 0.61 -3.66 6.33
CA TRP A 45 0.07 -2.30 6.27
C TRP A 45 0.25 -1.60 7.61
N GLU A 46 0.86 -0.43 7.59
CA GLU A 46 1.05 0.44 8.75
C GLU A 46 0.61 1.85 8.38
N GLU A 47 -0.36 2.40 9.11
CA GLU A 47 -0.83 3.77 8.92
C GLU A 47 0.18 4.73 9.53
N LEU A 48 0.67 5.69 8.74
CA LEU A 48 1.63 6.71 9.18
C LEU A 48 0.94 8.07 9.36
N GLU A 49 -0.08 8.37 8.55
CA GLU A 49 -0.82 9.63 8.58
C GLU A 49 -2.23 9.43 8.00
N SER A 50 -3.25 9.97 8.66
CA SER A 50 -4.67 9.68 8.37
C SER A 50 -5.49 10.94 8.03
N GLY A 51 -4.98 11.80 7.15
CA GLY A 51 -5.72 12.94 6.58
C GLY A 51 -6.11 14.03 7.58
N PRO A 52 -6.91 15.04 7.14
CA PRO A 52 -7.50 15.19 5.80
C PRO A 52 -6.57 15.81 4.75
N GLU A 53 -5.43 16.39 5.16
CA GLU A 53 -4.51 17.09 4.25
C GLU A 53 -3.61 16.13 3.45
N LEU A 54 -3.23 15.00 4.06
CA LEU A 54 -2.37 14.00 3.46
C LEU A 54 -2.61 12.63 4.09
N TRP A 55 -2.58 11.57 3.28
CA TRP A 55 -2.67 10.19 3.76
C TRP A 55 -1.39 9.46 3.46
N ARG A 56 -0.86 8.75 4.46
CA ARG A 56 0.39 7.98 4.34
C ARG A 56 0.24 6.61 4.97
N ALA A 57 0.64 5.59 4.24
CA ALA A 57 0.74 4.23 4.75
C ALA A 57 2.05 3.60 4.31
N ARG A 58 2.72 2.88 5.21
CA ARG A 58 3.81 1.98 4.85
C ARG A 58 3.21 0.66 4.41
N VAL A 59 3.54 0.27 3.18
CA VAL A 59 3.20 -1.03 2.60
C VAL A 59 4.46 -1.87 2.59
N SER A 60 4.43 -3.06 3.18
CA SER A 60 5.56 -3.98 3.22
C SER A 60 5.24 -5.31 2.54
N ARG A 61 6.24 -5.97 1.95
CA ARG A 61 6.12 -7.34 1.49
C ARG A 61 6.70 -8.27 2.55
N THR A 62 5.91 -9.24 3.00
CA THR A 62 6.38 -10.26 3.95
C THR A 62 7.37 -11.21 3.26
N ALA A 63 8.16 -11.94 4.07
CA ALA A 63 9.09 -12.96 3.58
C ALA A 63 8.37 -14.10 2.85
#